data_AF-A0A2G6GC31-F1
#
_entry.id   AF-A0A2G6GC31-F1
#
_cell.length_a   1.000
_cell.length_b   1.000
_cell.length_c   1.000
_cell.angle_alpha   90.00
_cell.angle_beta   90.00
_cell.angle_gamma   90.00
#
_symmetry.space_group_name_H-M   'P 1'
#
loop_
_entity.id
_entity.type
_entity.pdbx_description
1 polymer ?
#
loop_
_entity_poly.entity_id
_entity_poly.type
_entity_poly.pdbx_seq_one_letter_code
_entity_poly.pdbx_strand_id
1 'polypeptide(L)'
;MSTSSLAVAPKKKDSIRKKLKKTYEIPEKTRAIIVSNLTDTNINHFLQEACEALDCTFLSKIPQDLIGGADAILLSGDESVDFLRDFLASGVVPILPKKSEIASYFESFNPMKFTGNAFLYKKNNSFLIFEKICGFLENRKYPGDKKILTKNIRATRV
;
A
#
# COMPACT_ATOMS: atom_id res chain seq x y z
N MET A 1 29.15 15.57 -13.19
CA MET A 1 29.46 14.81 -11.97
C MET A 1 28.35 13.80 -11.75
N SER A 2 28.64 12.54 -12.02
CA SER A 2 27.71 11.42 -11.87
C SER A 2 27.80 10.87 -10.46
N THR A 3 26.70 10.87 -9.71
CA THR A 3 26.56 10.05 -8.50
C THR A 3 25.22 9.30 -8.54
N SER A 4 25.37 8.04 -8.93
CA SER A 4 24.55 6.85 -8.65
C SER A 4 23.19 7.06 -7.99
N SER A 5 22.13 6.72 -8.72
CA SER A 5 20.86 6.29 -8.15
C SER A 5 21.08 5.09 -7.23
N LEU A 6 20.99 5.29 -5.92
CA LEU A 6 20.90 4.21 -4.96
C LEU A 6 19.54 3.53 -5.12
N ALA A 7 19.50 2.52 -5.98
CA ALA A 7 18.43 1.54 -5.97
C ALA A 7 18.42 0.88 -4.59
N VAL A 8 17.42 1.20 -3.76
CA VAL A 8 17.19 0.53 -2.48
C VAL A 8 17.05 -0.96 -2.76
N ALA A 9 18.01 -1.74 -2.25
CA ALA A 9 18.12 -3.16 -2.54
C ALA A 9 16.89 -3.94 -2.03
N PRO A 10 16.37 -4.91 -2.81
CA PRO A 10 15.17 -5.69 -2.45
C PRO A 10 15.32 -6.57 -1.18
N LYS A 11 16.54 -6.70 -0.62
CA LYS A 11 16.84 -7.54 0.56
C LYS A 11 16.12 -7.11 1.85
N LYS A 12 15.66 -5.85 1.98
CA LYS A 12 14.99 -5.36 3.20
C LYS A 12 13.52 -5.81 3.30
N LYS A 13 12.79 -5.84 2.18
CA LYS A 13 11.34 -6.15 2.18
C LYS A 13 11.03 -7.59 2.61
N ASP A 14 11.75 -8.58 2.07
CA ASP A 14 11.46 -10.00 2.36
C ASP A 14 11.70 -10.35 3.83
N SER A 15 12.74 -9.77 4.43
CA SER A 15 13.01 -9.93 5.87
C SER A 15 11.91 -9.33 6.73
N ILE A 16 11.50 -8.08 6.42
CA ILE A 16 10.39 -7.43 7.13
C ILE A 16 9.09 -8.21 6.96
N ARG A 17 8.80 -8.70 5.74
CA ARG A 17 7.61 -9.52 5.47
C ARG A 17 7.61 -10.82 6.27
N LYS A 18 8.75 -11.51 6.40
CA LYS A 18 8.86 -12.71 7.24
C LYS A 18 8.59 -12.39 8.71
N LYS A 19 9.16 -11.28 9.22
CA LYS A 19 8.90 -10.80 10.60
C LYS A 19 7.42 -10.49 10.78
N LEU A 20 6.82 -9.71 9.88
CA LEU A 20 5.40 -9.36 9.88
C LEU A 20 4.50 -10.60 9.89
N LYS A 21 4.76 -11.58 8.99
CA LYS A 21 3.99 -12.83 8.94
C LYS A 21 4.07 -13.62 10.24
N LYS A 22 5.26 -13.70 10.84
CA LYS A 22 5.45 -14.40 12.13
C LYS A 22 4.76 -13.67 13.28
N THR A 23 4.86 -12.35 13.34
CA THR A 23 4.27 -11.52 14.42
C THR A 23 2.75 -11.58 14.45
N TYR A 24 2.11 -11.65 13.29
CA TYR A 24 0.64 -11.64 13.16
C TYR A 24 0.06 -12.97 12.68
N GLU A 25 0.82 -14.06 12.77
CA GLU A 25 0.39 -15.43 12.39
C GLU A 25 -0.28 -15.51 11.02
N ILE A 26 0.24 -14.74 10.06
CA ILE A 26 -0.37 -14.56 8.75
C ILE A 26 -0.26 -15.85 7.93
N PRO A 27 -1.37 -16.36 7.35
CA PRO A 27 -1.35 -17.56 6.53
C PRO A 27 -0.34 -17.48 5.38
N GLU A 28 0.31 -18.60 5.06
CA GLU A 28 1.29 -18.64 3.96
C GLU A 28 0.67 -18.23 2.63
N LYS A 29 -0.55 -18.70 2.36
CA LYS A 29 -1.30 -18.54 1.10
C LYS A 29 -2.11 -17.24 0.98
N THR A 30 -1.94 -16.27 1.88
CA THR A 30 -2.62 -14.97 1.77
C THR A 30 -2.32 -14.28 0.43
N ARG A 31 -3.35 -13.77 -0.26
CA ARG A 31 -3.21 -13.09 -1.56
C ARG A 31 -2.46 -11.76 -1.43
N ALA A 32 -2.73 -11.04 -0.36
CA ALA A 32 -2.09 -9.77 -0.04
C ALA A 32 -2.18 -9.48 1.47
N ILE A 33 -1.19 -8.74 1.98
CA ILE A 33 -1.23 -8.13 3.31
C ILE A 33 -1.51 -6.64 3.14
N ILE A 34 -2.63 -6.18 3.68
CA ILE A 34 -3.09 -4.79 3.62
C ILE A 34 -3.05 -4.23 5.04
N VAL A 35 -2.39 -3.10 5.20
CA VAL A 35 -2.28 -2.40 6.49
C VAL A 35 -3.16 -1.17 6.47
N SER A 36 -3.81 -0.85 7.58
CA SER A 36 -4.63 0.35 7.72
C SER A 36 -4.12 1.27 8.82
N ASN A 37 -3.93 2.54 8.44
CA ASN A 37 -3.73 3.67 9.35
C ASN A 37 -5.00 4.48 9.57
N LEU A 38 -6.16 4.02 9.08
CA LEU A 38 -7.42 4.71 9.29
C LEU A 38 -7.81 4.69 10.77
N THR A 39 -8.31 5.81 11.28
CA THR A 39 -8.80 5.93 12.66
C THR A 39 -10.23 5.42 12.84
N ASP A 40 -11.02 5.43 11.76
CA ASP A 40 -12.42 4.99 11.77
C ASP A 40 -12.52 3.46 11.95
N THR A 41 -13.02 3.04 13.12
CA THR A 41 -13.16 1.63 13.50
C THR A 41 -14.22 0.92 12.69
N ASN A 42 -15.29 1.60 12.26
CA ASN A 42 -16.38 0.99 11.49
C ASN A 42 -15.91 0.68 10.07
N ILE A 43 -15.16 1.60 9.46
CA ILE A 43 -14.52 1.36 8.16
C ILE A 43 -13.51 0.21 8.28
N ASN A 44 -12.65 0.22 9.30
CA ASN A 44 -11.67 -0.85 9.50
C ASN A 44 -12.34 -2.23 9.69
N HIS A 45 -13.42 -2.31 10.48
CA HIS A 45 -14.15 -3.56 10.69
C HIS A 45 -14.73 -4.10 9.38
N PHE A 46 -15.43 -3.25 8.62
CA PHE A 46 -15.96 -3.64 7.31
C PHE A 46 -14.84 -4.12 6.37
N LEU A 47 -13.73 -3.38 6.29
CA LEU A 47 -12.63 -3.71 5.39
C LEU A 47 -11.92 -4.99 5.80
N GLN A 48 -11.84 -5.28 7.10
CA GLN A 48 -11.31 -6.54 7.59
C GLN A 48 -12.14 -7.72 7.07
N GLU A 49 -13.45 -7.74 7.33
CA GLU A 49 -14.35 -8.80 6.86
C GLU A 49 -14.30 -8.96 5.33
N ALA A 50 -14.33 -7.83 4.61
CA ALA A 50 -14.32 -7.84 3.15
C ALA A 50 -12.97 -8.32 2.56
N CYS A 51 -11.84 -8.00 3.21
CA CYS A 51 -10.53 -8.50 2.79
C CYS A 51 -10.37 -9.98 3.10
N GLU A 52 -10.84 -10.45 4.26
CA GLU A 52 -10.81 -11.86 4.65
C GLU A 52 -11.61 -12.71 3.64
N ALA A 53 -12.79 -12.24 3.22
CA ALA A 53 -13.57 -12.89 2.16
C ALA A 53 -12.87 -12.95 0.78
N LEU A 54 -11.81 -12.16 0.58
CA LEU A 54 -10.97 -12.17 -0.63
C LEU A 54 -9.62 -12.88 -0.42
N ASP A 55 -9.47 -13.66 0.65
CA ASP A 55 -8.22 -14.32 1.07
C ASP A 55 -7.06 -13.33 1.29
N CYS A 56 -7.37 -12.12 1.72
CA CYS A 56 -6.39 -11.08 2.05
C CYS A 56 -6.32 -10.90 3.56
N THR A 57 -5.11 -10.67 4.06
CA THR A 57 -4.91 -10.34 5.46
C THR A 57 -4.98 -8.84 5.65
N PHE A 58 -5.91 -8.39 6.49
CA PHE A 58 -6.06 -6.99 6.86
C PHE A 58 -5.52 -6.78 8.28
N LEU A 59 -4.62 -5.82 8.46
CA LEU A 59 -4.05 -5.46 9.76
C LEU A 59 -4.29 -3.98 10.02
N SER A 60 -4.66 -3.63 11.24
CA SER A 60 -4.76 -2.22 11.67
C SER A 60 -3.74 -1.94 12.76
N LYS A 61 -3.23 -0.70 12.82
CA LYS A 61 -2.37 -0.21 13.92
C LYS A 61 -1.13 -1.08 14.19
N ILE A 62 -0.36 -1.38 13.14
CA ILE A 62 0.90 -2.14 13.29
C ILE A 62 2.10 -1.20 13.52
N PRO A 63 3.19 -1.69 14.12
CA PRO A 63 4.45 -0.94 14.22
C PRO A 63 5.00 -0.51 12.85
N GLN A 64 5.51 0.73 12.77
CA GLN A 64 6.01 1.34 11.53
C GLN A 64 7.14 0.53 10.89
N ASP A 65 8.01 -0.12 11.68
CA ASP A 65 9.11 -0.95 11.17
C ASP A 65 8.64 -2.18 10.39
N LEU A 66 7.38 -2.59 10.56
CA LEU A 66 6.78 -3.74 9.89
C LEU A 66 6.02 -3.40 8.61
N ILE A 67 5.66 -2.12 8.40
CA ILE A 67 4.85 -1.66 7.26
C ILE A 67 5.52 -2.01 5.92
N GLY A 68 6.85 -1.92 5.84
CA GLY A 68 7.60 -2.27 4.62
C GLY A 68 7.38 -3.70 4.12
N GLY A 69 6.91 -4.61 4.98
CA GLY A 69 6.57 -6.00 4.63
C GLY A 69 5.20 -6.18 3.97
N ALA A 70 4.35 -5.16 4.04
CA ALA A 70 3.00 -5.17 3.48
C ALA A 70 3.01 -5.08 1.95
N ASP A 71 1.84 -5.37 1.37
CA ASP A 71 1.58 -5.21 -0.05
C ASP A 71 0.93 -3.87 -0.38
N ALA A 72 0.01 -3.41 0.48
CA ALA A 72 -0.63 -2.10 0.39
C ALA A 72 -0.85 -1.48 1.77
N ILE A 73 -1.02 -0.17 1.81
CA ILE A 73 -1.35 0.60 3.02
C ILE A 73 -2.51 1.56 2.74
N LEU A 74 -3.51 1.59 3.63
CA LEU A 74 -4.54 2.61 3.68
C LEU A 74 -4.05 3.77 4.54
N LEU A 75 -4.05 4.98 3.95
CA LEU A 75 -3.61 6.20 4.60
C LEU A 75 -4.81 7.08 4.97
N SER A 76 -4.73 7.73 6.13
CA SER A 76 -5.73 8.71 6.60
C SER A 76 -5.65 10.03 5.84
N GLY A 77 -4.46 10.39 5.33
CA GLY A 77 -4.22 11.56 4.50
C GLY A 77 -3.48 12.71 5.19
N ASP A 78 -3.14 12.55 6.46
CA ASP A 78 -2.44 13.48 7.35
C ASP A 78 -1.05 12.97 7.77
N GLU A 79 -0.55 11.92 7.11
CA GLU A 79 0.76 11.34 7.42
C GLU A 79 1.93 12.27 7.09
N SER A 80 2.99 12.19 7.91
CA SER A 80 4.22 12.96 7.67
C SER A 80 5.00 12.46 6.46
N VAL A 81 5.75 13.36 5.82
CA VAL A 81 6.62 13.03 4.67
C VAL A 81 7.63 11.92 5.02
N ASP A 82 8.21 11.94 6.21
CA ASP A 82 9.15 10.91 6.64
C ASP A 82 8.47 9.53 6.73
N PHE A 83 7.23 9.47 7.23
CA PHE A 83 6.45 8.25 7.23
C PHE A 83 6.19 7.73 5.81
N LEU A 84 5.89 8.63 4.86
CA LEU A 84 5.71 8.25 3.45
C LEU A 84 6.98 7.62 2.87
N ARG A 85 8.15 8.22 3.10
CA ARG A 85 9.44 7.75 2.56
C ARG A 85 9.74 6.30 2.93
N ASP A 86 9.43 5.91 4.17
CA ASP A 86 9.74 4.59 4.70
C ASP A 86 9.07 3.45 3.93
N PHE A 87 7.77 3.56 3.64
CA PHE A 87 7.04 2.50 2.94
C PHE A 87 7.17 2.60 1.42
N LEU A 88 7.33 3.81 0.86
CA LEU A 88 7.49 4.02 -0.59
C LEU A 88 8.77 3.36 -1.11
N ALA A 89 9.87 3.46 -0.37
CA ALA A 89 11.12 2.76 -0.69
C ALA A 89 10.94 1.24 -0.75
N SER A 90 10.04 0.70 0.07
CA SER A 90 9.68 -0.71 0.11
C SER A 90 8.67 -1.12 -0.99
N GLY A 91 8.17 -0.17 -1.79
CA GLY A 91 7.18 -0.43 -2.84
C GLY A 91 5.85 -0.93 -2.27
N VAL A 92 5.47 -0.47 -1.08
CA VAL A 92 4.13 -0.70 -0.52
C VAL A 92 3.16 0.22 -1.25
N VAL A 93 2.04 -0.30 -1.73
CA VAL A 93 1.09 0.45 -2.56
C VAL A 93 0.21 1.35 -1.68
N PRO A 94 0.26 2.68 -1.84
CA PRO A 94 -0.59 3.58 -1.07
C PRO A 94 -2.02 3.63 -1.64
N ILE A 95 -2.99 3.58 -0.74
CA ILE A 95 -4.41 3.80 -1.00
C ILE A 95 -4.86 4.93 -0.07
N LEU A 96 -5.34 6.04 -0.62
CA LEU A 96 -5.50 7.27 0.16
C LEU A 96 -6.65 8.16 -0.34
N PRO A 97 -7.15 9.10 0.47
CA PRO A 97 -8.17 10.03 0.03
C PRO A 97 -7.61 10.99 -1.02
N LYS A 98 -8.37 11.24 -2.08
CA LYS A 98 -7.99 12.17 -3.15
C LYS A 98 -7.86 13.62 -2.68
N LYS A 99 -8.58 13.98 -1.61
CA LYS A 99 -8.59 15.31 -1.00
C LYS A 99 -7.90 15.25 0.36
N SER A 100 -6.57 15.13 0.35
CA SER A 100 -5.73 15.11 1.55
C SER A 100 -4.46 15.93 1.36
N GLU A 101 -3.75 16.21 2.45
CA GLU A 101 -2.53 17.04 2.43
C GLU A 101 -1.41 16.39 1.61
N ILE A 102 -1.33 15.05 1.68
CA ILE A 102 -0.33 14.26 0.97
C ILE A 102 -0.75 13.91 -0.47
N ALA A 103 -1.99 14.20 -0.88
CA ALA A 103 -2.51 13.76 -2.18
C ALA A 103 -1.74 14.33 -3.38
N SER A 104 -1.04 15.46 -3.21
CA SER A 104 -0.22 16.10 -4.26
C SER A 104 0.96 15.24 -4.72
N TYR A 105 1.41 14.29 -3.90
CA TYR A 105 2.48 13.35 -4.26
C TYR A 105 2.00 12.15 -5.07
N PHE A 106 0.69 12.00 -5.24
CA PHE A 106 0.09 10.78 -5.74
C PHE A 106 -0.85 11.01 -6.92
N GLU A 107 -0.80 10.09 -7.86
CA GLU A 107 -1.72 9.99 -8.99
C GLU A 107 -2.31 8.58 -9.03
N SER A 108 -3.62 8.50 -9.32
CA SER A 108 -4.30 7.20 -9.45
C SER A 108 -3.67 6.36 -10.55
N PHE A 109 -3.32 5.12 -10.23
CA PHE A 109 -2.71 4.20 -11.17
C PHE A 109 -3.64 3.94 -12.36
N ASN A 110 -3.09 4.09 -13.56
CA ASN A 110 -3.77 3.80 -14.82
C ASN A 110 -2.97 2.74 -15.57
N PRO A 111 -3.40 1.47 -15.56
CA PRO A 111 -2.65 0.38 -16.21
C PRO A 111 -2.53 0.58 -17.73
N MET A 112 -3.52 1.20 -18.38
CA MET A 112 -3.49 1.45 -19.83
C MET A 112 -2.43 2.48 -20.23
N LYS A 113 -2.06 3.38 -19.31
CA LYS A 113 -1.04 4.42 -19.53
C LYS A 113 0.28 4.13 -18.83
N PHE A 114 0.31 3.12 -17.96
CA PHE A 114 1.45 2.80 -17.09
C PHE A 114 1.89 3.98 -16.19
N THR A 115 0.97 4.89 -15.88
CA THR A 115 1.18 6.07 -15.02
C THR A 115 0.46 5.94 -13.70
N GLY A 116 0.77 6.84 -12.76
CA GLY A 116 0.26 6.81 -11.39
C GLY A 116 1.03 5.87 -10.47
N ASN A 117 0.83 6.07 -9.17
CA ASN A 117 1.62 5.47 -8.08
C ASN A 117 0.75 5.14 -6.85
N ALA A 118 -0.57 5.30 -6.92
CA ALA A 118 -1.47 5.07 -5.81
C ALA A 118 -2.87 4.65 -6.28
N PHE A 119 -3.75 4.30 -5.35
CA PHE A 119 -5.19 4.24 -5.60
C PHE A 119 -5.90 5.30 -4.76
N LEU A 120 -6.54 6.27 -5.43
CA LEU A 120 -7.18 7.39 -4.75
C LEU A 120 -8.70 7.19 -4.65
N TYR A 121 -9.28 7.41 -3.47
CA TYR A 121 -10.73 7.37 -3.29
C TYR A 121 -11.32 8.75 -2.98
N LYS A 122 -12.58 8.98 -3.36
CA LYS A 122 -13.18 10.34 -3.32
C LYS A 122 -13.66 10.76 -1.93
N LYS A 123 -14.06 9.81 -1.09
CA LYS A 123 -14.63 10.04 0.24
C LYS A 123 -14.29 8.88 1.17
N ASN A 124 -14.11 9.18 2.47
CA ASN A 124 -14.03 8.16 3.52
C ASN A 124 -15.37 7.41 3.61
N ASN A 125 -15.46 6.33 2.85
CA ASN A 125 -16.62 5.44 2.79
C ASN A 125 -16.10 4.04 2.49
N SER A 126 -16.57 3.05 3.26
CA SER A 126 -16.04 1.69 3.23
C SER A 126 -16.10 1.05 1.85
N PHE A 127 -17.19 1.25 1.09
CA PHE A 127 -17.32 0.70 -0.27
C PHE A 127 -16.37 1.35 -1.27
N LEU A 128 -16.17 2.67 -1.19
CA LEU A 128 -15.25 3.38 -2.08
C LEU A 128 -13.79 3.01 -1.80
N ILE A 129 -13.44 2.77 -0.53
CA ILE A 129 -12.09 2.30 -0.17
C ILE A 129 -11.91 0.85 -0.63
N PHE A 130 -12.92 0.01 -0.41
CA PHE A 130 -12.91 -1.38 -0.86
C PHE A 130 -12.80 -1.51 -2.39
N GLU A 131 -13.49 -0.67 -3.15
CA GLU A 131 -13.33 -0.57 -4.61
C GLU A 131 -11.86 -0.38 -5.01
N LYS A 132 -11.11 0.46 -4.27
CA LYS A 132 -9.68 0.68 -4.52
C LYS A 132 -8.80 -0.49 -4.10
N ILE A 133 -9.16 -1.19 -3.02
CA ILE A 133 -8.51 -2.46 -2.65
C ILE A 133 -8.70 -3.50 -3.76
N CYS A 134 -9.92 -3.66 -4.28
CA CYS A 134 -10.20 -4.57 -5.39
C CYS A 134 -9.37 -4.21 -6.63
N GLY A 135 -9.35 -2.93 -7.02
CA GLY A 135 -8.51 -2.45 -8.12
C GLY A 135 -7.02 -2.75 -7.91
N PHE A 136 -6.50 -2.54 -6.70
CA PHE A 136 -5.13 -2.95 -6.36
C PHE A 136 -4.92 -4.46 -6.53
N LEU A 137 -5.83 -5.29 -6.01
CA LEU A 137 -5.73 -6.75 -6.09
C LEU A 137 -5.78 -7.26 -7.55
N GLU A 138 -6.57 -6.61 -8.41
CA GLU A 138 -6.63 -6.91 -9.85
C GLU A 138 -5.31 -6.58 -10.55
N ASN A 139 -4.80 -5.36 -10.37
CA ASN A 139 -3.53 -4.93 -10.97
C ASN A 139 -2.34 -5.74 -10.43
N ARG A 140 -2.44 -6.30 -9.22
CA ARG A 140 -1.43 -7.21 -8.68
C ARG A 140 -1.38 -8.56 -9.39
N LYS A 141 -2.50 -9.05 -9.94
CA LYS A 141 -2.57 -10.33 -10.68
C LYS A 141 -1.77 -10.26 -11.98
N TYR A 142 -1.71 -9.10 -12.61
CA TYR A 142 -0.98 -8.88 -13.85
C TYR A 142 0.48 -8.48 -13.56
N PRO A 143 1.48 -9.30 -13.96
CA PRO A 143 2.88 -9.02 -13.63
C PRO A 143 3.42 -7.70 -14.17
N GLY A 144 2.93 -7.28 -15.35
CA GLY A 144 3.30 -6.00 -15.98
C GLY A 144 2.86 -4.80 -15.13
N ASP A 145 1.58 -4.75 -14.79
CA ASP A 145 0.99 -3.71 -13.96
C ASP A 145 1.68 -3.63 -12.59
N LYS A 146 1.83 -4.78 -11.92
CA LYS A 146 2.53 -4.86 -10.63
C LYS A 146 3.95 -4.30 -10.71
N LYS A 147 4.72 -4.66 -11.74
CA LYS A 147 6.10 -4.20 -11.91
C LYS A 147 6.17 -2.70 -12.11
N ILE A 148 5.30 -2.16 -12.95
CA ILE A 148 5.25 -0.74 -13.29
C ILE A 148 4.76 0.08 -12.10
N LEU A 149 3.67 -0.33 -11.45
CA LEU A 149 3.17 0.32 -10.25
C LEU A 149 4.25 0.38 -9.16
N THR A 150 4.94 -0.73 -8.89
CA THR A 150 6.04 -0.77 -7.90
C THR A 150 7.19 0.16 -8.28
N LYS A 151 7.53 0.25 -9.58
CA LYS A 151 8.55 1.18 -10.08
C LYS A 151 8.13 2.62 -9.87
N ASN A 152 6.89 2.97 -10.20
CA ASN A 152 6.35 4.32 -10.05
C ASN A 152 6.31 4.74 -8.57
N ILE A 153 5.86 3.83 -7.68
CA ILE A 153 5.87 4.04 -6.23
C ILE A 153 7.27 4.40 -5.73
N ARG A 154 8.28 3.60 -6.07
CA ARG A 154 9.67 3.83 -5.64
C ARG A 154 10.30 5.09 -6.24
N ALA A 155 9.75 5.59 -7.34
CA ALA A 155 10.18 6.84 -7.97
C ALA A 155 9.45 8.08 -7.43
N THR A 156 8.44 7.90 -6.58
CA THR A 156 7.66 8.99 -5.97
C THR A 156 8.57 9.87 -5.14
N ARG A 157 8.49 11.18 -5.35
CA ARG A 157 9.24 12.18 -4.59
C ARG A 157 8.31 12.85 -3.60
N VAL A 158 8.64 12.71 -2.31
CA VAL A 158 7.95 13.31 -1.16
C VAL A 158 8.94 14.14 -0.35
#